data_AF-A0A954W734-F1
#
_entry.id   AF-A0A954W734-F1
#
_cell.length_a   1.000
_cell.length_b   1.000
_cell.length_c   1.000
_cell.angle_alpha   90.00
_cell.angle_beta   90.00
_cell.angle_gamma   90.00
#
_symmetry.space_group_name_H-M   'P 1'
#
loop_
_entity.id
_entity.type
_entity.pdbx_description
1 polymer ?
#
loop_
_entity_poly.entity_id
_entity_poly.type
_entity_poly.pdbx_seq_one_letter_code
_entity_poly.pdbx_strand_id
1 'polypeptide(L)'
;MARRWSFQHDVMRRDRRSWVTGRSHGKRMMANRSGSIVVTIVIAMVVVGLLIGVTWFFLRGDSNAEIDAPLLSQAKRDSFEHVVIEQGEVESSSNVDVVCEIKSRSMGSGGVAILWVIDEGARVKKGERLVELDASALEQEMKQQRNVVNSS
;
A
#
# COMPACT_ATOMS: atom_id res chain seq x y z
N MET A 1 82.61 18.79 65.53
CA MET A 1 83.52 18.19 66.54
C MET A 1 82.67 17.69 67.70
N ALA A 2 82.41 16.39 67.79
CA ALA A 2 81.79 15.79 68.98
C ALA A 2 82.41 14.41 69.22
N ARG A 3 83.11 14.30 70.35
CA ARG A 3 83.48 13.06 71.03
C ARG A 3 82.18 12.61 71.77
N ARG A 4 81.84 11.35 72.07
CA ARG A 4 82.62 10.33 72.80
C ARG A 4 81.66 9.14 73.09
N TRP A 5 82.04 7.91 72.66
CA TRP A 5 81.94 6.57 73.33
C TRP A 5 80.58 6.09 73.93
N SER A 6 80.18 4.81 74.04
CA SER A 6 80.72 3.47 73.73
C SER A 6 79.79 2.38 74.33
N PHE A 7 80.11 1.11 74.04
CA PHE A 7 79.98 -0.07 74.91
C PHE A 7 78.92 -1.13 74.57
N GLN A 8 79.43 -2.08 73.80
CA GLN A 8 79.14 -3.50 73.68
C GLN A 8 78.99 -4.21 75.04
N HIS A 9 78.03 -5.15 75.13
CA HIS A 9 78.23 -6.35 75.94
C HIS A 9 77.54 -7.56 75.31
N ASP A 10 78.37 -8.58 75.16
CA ASP A 10 78.08 -9.97 74.83
C ASP A 10 77.24 -10.63 75.93
N VAL A 11 76.54 -11.72 75.57
CA VAL A 11 76.38 -12.98 76.32
C VAL A 11 75.15 -13.76 75.82
N MET A 12 75.46 -14.67 74.91
CA MET A 12 75.04 -16.08 74.87
C MET A 12 74.10 -16.57 76.01
N ARG A 13 72.85 -16.88 75.69
CA ARG A 13 72.09 -17.92 76.41
C ARG A 13 71.51 -18.94 75.44
N ARG A 14 72.06 -20.15 75.56
CA ARG A 14 71.49 -21.40 75.07
C ARG A 14 70.13 -21.60 75.70
N ASP A 15 69.12 -21.93 74.90
CA ASP A 15 68.03 -22.75 75.43
C ASP A 15 67.78 -23.98 74.58
N ARG A 16 67.66 -25.09 75.32
CA ARG A 16 67.64 -26.47 74.85
C ARG A 16 66.22 -26.85 74.45
N ARG A 17 66.13 -27.58 73.34
CA ARG A 17 65.30 -28.79 73.13
C ARG A 17 63.85 -28.73 73.64
N SER A 18 62.90 -28.95 72.73
CA SER A 18 62.33 -30.29 72.54
C SER A 18 61.32 -30.31 71.39
N TRP A 19 61.37 -31.42 70.66
CA TRP A 19 60.52 -31.74 69.53
C TRP A 19 59.16 -32.23 70.02
N VAL A 20 58.06 -31.73 69.46
CA VAL A 20 56.76 -32.41 69.52
C VAL A 20 56.14 -32.41 68.13
N THR A 21 56.15 -33.59 67.52
CA THR A 21 55.54 -33.92 66.24
C THR A 21 54.02 -33.98 66.37
N GLY A 22 53.31 -33.06 65.71
CA GLY A 22 51.86 -33.03 65.58
C GLY A 22 51.37 -33.89 64.40
N ARG A 23 50.71 -34.99 64.76
CA ARG A 23 50.21 -36.10 63.93
C ARG A 23 49.10 -35.65 62.95
N SER A 24 49.30 -35.79 61.64
CA SER A 24 48.25 -35.60 60.64
C SER A 24 47.25 -36.77 60.69
N HIS A 25 46.02 -36.48 61.12
CA HIS A 25 44.90 -37.42 61.02
C HIS A 25 44.45 -37.52 59.57
N GLY A 26 45.00 -38.49 58.83
CA GLY A 26 44.42 -38.94 57.57
C GLY A 26 43.01 -39.45 57.84
N LYS A 27 42.00 -38.76 57.29
CA LYS A 27 40.63 -39.27 57.25
C LYS A 27 40.64 -40.52 56.38
N ARG A 28 40.66 -41.68 57.04
CA ARG A 28 40.49 -43.00 56.42
C ARG A 28 39.09 -43.02 55.82
N MET A 29 38.96 -42.80 54.51
CA MET A 29 37.73 -43.11 53.79
C MET A 29 37.55 -44.62 53.87
N MET A 30 36.66 -45.05 54.74
CA MET A 30 36.23 -46.45 54.82
C MET A 30 35.43 -46.75 53.55
N ALA A 31 36.08 -47.41 52.60
CA ALA A 31 35.43 -48.01 51.45
C ALA A 31 34.54 -49.17 51.94
N ASN A 32 33.25 -48.90 52.15
CA ASN A 32 32.27 -49.93 52.43
C ASN A 32 31.66 -50.43 51.11
N ARG A 33 32.16 -51.59 50.68
CA ARG A 33 31.44 -52.73 50.07
C ARG A 33 30.22 -52.41 49.17
N SER A 34 30.50 -52.40 47.87
CA SER A 34 29.69 -52.88 46.73
C SER A 34 28.16 -52.82 46.85
N GLY A 35 27.59 -51.70 46.39
CA GLY A 35 26.16 -51.52 46.16
C GLY A 35 25.79 -50.04 45.97
N SER A 36 26.51 -49.14 46.64
CA SER A 36 26.26 -47.69 46.61
C SER A 36 26.68 -47.01 45.31
N ILE A 37 27.77 -47.46 44.68
CA ILE A 37 28.30 -46.79 43.48
C ILE A 37 27.37 -46.95 42.28
N VAL A 38 26.75 -48.13 42.14
CA VAL A 38 25.77 -48.41 41.09
C VAL A 38 24.53 -47.54 41.30
N VAL A 39 24.04 -47.43 42.54
CA VAL A 39 22.91 -46.56 42.88
C VAL A 39 23.22 -45.09 42.59
N THR A 40 24.42 -44.60 42.93
CA THR A 40 24.80 -43.21 42.62
C THR A 40 24.91 -42.94 41.13
N ILE A 41 25.39 -43.90 40.34
CA ILE A 41 25.49 -43.77 38.88
C ILE A 41 24.09 -43.73 38.26
N VAL A 42 23.19 -44.61 38.71
CA VAL A 42 21.80 -44.64 38.20
C VAL A 42 21.08 -43.33 38.52
N ILE A 43 21.19 -42.80 39.74
CA ILE A 43 20.58 -41.51 40.11
C ILE A 43 21.16 -40.37 39.27
N ALA A 44 22.49 -40.32 39.09
CA ALA A 44 23.12 -39.30 38.24
C ALA A 44 22.61 -39.37 36.79
N MET A 45 22.42 -40.57 36.24
CA MET A 45 21.91 -40.76 34.88
C MET A 45 20.47 -40.27 34.73
N VAL A 46 19.61 -40.53 35.73
CA VAL A 46 18.23 -40.04 35.76
C VAL A 46 18.19 -38.51 35.83
N VAL A 47 19.03 -37.90 36.67
CA VAL A 47 19.11 -36.44 36.78
C VAL A 47 19.59 -35.82 35.46
N VAL A 48 20.61 -36.39 34.82
CA VAL A 48 21.08 -35.91 33.51
C VAL A 48 20.01 -36.07 32.44
N GLY A 49 19.30 -37.20 32.41
CA GLY A 49 18.19 -37.41 31.48
C GLY A 49 17.05 -36.40 31.67
N LEU A 50 16.70 -36.08 32.92
CA LEU A 50 15.70 -35.06 33.23
C LEU A 50 16.18 -33.66 32.82
N LEU A 51 17.44 -33.31 33.09
CA LEU A 51 18.02 -32.02 32.70
C LEU A 51 18.04 -31.86 31.17
N ILE A 52 18.39 -32.91 30.42
CA ILE A 52 18.36 -32.91 28.96
C ILE A 52 16.92 -32.80 28.45
N GLY A 53 15.97 -33.56 29.02
CA GLY A 53 14.57 -33.50 28.61
C GLY A 53 13.93 -32.14 28.87
N VAL A 54 14.20 -31.53 30.03
CA VAL A 54 13.74 -30.19 30.39
C VAL A 54 14.36 -29.14 29.47
N THR A 55 15.69 -29.21 29.27
CA THR A 55 16.39 -28.30 28.37
C THR A 55 15.84 -28.40 26.95
N TRP A 56 15.63 -29.62 26.44
CA TRP A 56 15.08 -29.82 25.11
C TRP A 56 13.63 -29.33 24.99
N PHE A 57 12.80 -29.51 26.01
CA PHE A 57 11.44 -28.97 26.04
C PHE A 57 11.40 -27.44 26.03
N PHE A 58 12.28 -26.78 26.80
CA PHE A 58 12.37 -25.32 26.80
C PHE A 58 13.02 -24.75 25.53
N LEU A 59 13.94 -25.47 24.89
CA LEU A 59 14.58 -25.03 23.64
C LEU A 59 13.79 -25.40 22.38
N ARG A 60 12.85 -26.36 22.46
CA ARG A 60 11.90 -26.65 21.39
C ARG A 60 10.80 -25.58 21.39
N GLY A 61 11.21 -24.34 21.18
CA GLY A 61 10.30 -23.24 20.90
C GLY A 61 9.33 -23.63 19.79
N ASP A 62 8.08 -23.21 19.93
CA ASP A 62 6.97 -23.54 19.03
C ASP A 62 7.31 -23.25 17.56
N SER A 63 7.85 -24.26 16.87
CA SER A 63 8.17 -24.20 15.44
C SER A 63 6.92 -24.45 14.58
N ASN A 64 5.73 -24.10 15.08
CA ASN A 64 4.45 -24.34 14.42
C ASN A 64 3.63 -23.05 14.23
N ALA A 65 4.26 -21.88 14.22
CA ALA A 65 3.55 -20.61 14.16
C ALA A 65 3.97 -19.70 13.00
N GLU A 66 4.45 -20.25 11.87
CA GLU A 66 4.90 -19.42 10.74
C GLU A 66 4.42 -19.89 9.35
N ILE A 67 3.31 -20.62 9.26
CA ILE A 67 2.69 -20.91 7.93
C ILE A 67 1.19 -20.56 7.86
N ASP A 68 0.53 -20.21 8.96
CA ASP A 68 -0.94 -19.97 8.95
C ASP A 68 -1.37 -18.68 9.65
N ALA A 69 -0.54 -17.64 9.60
CA ALA A 69 -0.94 -16.31 10.05
C ALA A 69 -1.67 -15.59 8.89
N PRO A 70 -2.97 -15.28 9.01
CA PRO A 70 -3.66 -14.49 7.99
C PRO A 70 -3.02 -13.11 7.86
N LEU A 71 -2.90 -12.60 6.63
CA LEU A 71 -2.43 -11.24 6.37
C LEU A 71 -3.44 -10.25 6.95
N LEU A 72 -3.18 -9.75 8.15
CA LEU A 72 -4.00 -8.76 8.83
C LEU A 72 -3.45 -7.34 8.57
N SER A 73 -4.28 -6.48 7.98
CA SER A 73 -4.01 -5.04 7.87
C SER A 73 -4.90 -4.25 8.82
N GLN A 74 -4.36 -3.24 9.51
CA GLN A 74 -5.17 -2.36 10.35
C GLN A 74 -6.10 -1.50 9.49
N ALA A 75 -7.39 -1.51 9.81
CA ALA A 75 -8.37 -0.65 9.16
C ALA A 75 -8.13 0.83 9.55
N LYS A 76 -7.83 1.68 8.57
CA LYS A 76 -7.70 3.12 8.75
C LYS A 76 -8.99 3.80 8.27
N ARG A 77 -9.54 4.71 9.08
CA ARG A 77 -10.61 5.62 8.64
C ARG A 77 -9.94 6.79 7.92
N ASP A 78 -10.30 6.97 6.66
CA ASP A 78 -9.87 8.09 5.82
C ASP A 78 -11.07 8.61 5.01
N SER A 79 -10.95 9.79 4.41
CA SER A 79 -12.01 10.34 3.58
C SER A 79 -12.18 9.50 2.31
N PHE A 80 -13.38 8.95 2.10
CA PHE A 80 -13.73 8.22 0.89
C PHE A 80 -14.50 9.13 -0.06
N GLU A 81 -13.95 9.36 -1.26
CA GLU A 81 -14.63 10.10 -2.31
C GLU A 81 -15.48 9.14 -3.15
N HIS A 82 -16.80 9.22 -2.99
CA HIS A 82 -17.75 8.41 -3.74
C HIS A 82 -18.21 9.18 -4.98
N VAL A 83 -17.53 8.96 -6.11
CA VAL A 83 -17.91 9.55 -7.40
C VAL A 83 -18.71 8.52 -8.19
N VAL A 84 -19.98 8.85 -8.48
CA VAL A 84 -20.82 8.09 -9.40
C VAL A 84 -20.71 8.73 -10.77
N ILE A 85 -20.18 7.99 -11.74
CA ILE A 85 -20.06 8.45 -13.13
C ILE A 85 -21.23 7.85 -13.91
N GLU A 86 -22.16 8.71 -14.32
CA GLU A 86 -23.27 8.33 -15.19
C GLU A 86 -22.90 8.61 -16.65
N GLN A 87 -23.29 7.70 -17.55
CA GLN A 87 -23.12 7.91 -18.99
C GLN A 87 -24.30 8.74 -19.50
N GLY A 88 -24.00 9.99 -19.89
CA GLY A 88 -24.95 10.87 -20.57
C GLY A 88 -24.53 11.09 -22.02
N GLU A 89 -25.52 11.31 -22.89
CA GLU A 89 -25.28 11.77 -24.26
C GLU A 89 -25.34 13.29 -24.31
N VAL A 90 -24.46 13.91 -25.10
CA VAL A 90 -24.48 15.36 -25.32
C VAL A 90 -25.41 15.64 -26.48
N GLU A 91 -26.58 16.20 -26.19
CA GLU A 91 -27.52 16.65 -27.22
C GLU A 91 -27.37 18.17 -27.46
N SER A 92 -27.67 18.61 -28.68
CA SER A 92 -27.70 20.04 -28.99
C SER A 92 -28.80 20.74 -28.18
N SER A 93 -28.44 21.78 -27.42
CA SER A 93 -29.42 22.57 -26.65
C SER A 93 -30.45 23.28 -27.52
N SER A 94 -30.16 23.47 -28.81
CA SER A 94 -31.08 24.07 -29.78
C SER A 94 -30.65 23.68 -31.18
N ASN A 95 -31.46 22.88 -31.86
CA ASN A 95 -31.30 22.57 -33.27
C ASN A 95 -32.42 23.27 -34.06
N VAL A 96 -32.06 23.97 -35.13
CA VAL A 96 -33.02 24.65 -36.01
C VAL A 96 -32.83 24.09 -37.41
N ASP A 97 -33.79 23.30 -37.85
CA ASP A 97 -33.81 22.78 -39.21
C ASP A 97 -34.48 23.79 -40.15
N VAL A 98 -33.79 24.14 -41.22
CA VAL A 98 -34.29 25.07 -42.23
C VAL A 98 -34.81 24.27 -43.42
N VAL A 99 -36.11 24.35 -43.68
CA VAL A 99 -36.79 23.63 -44.76
C VAL A 99 -37.28 24.61 -45.82
N CYS A 100 -37.20 24.22 -47.09
CA CYS A 100 -37.77 25.01 -48.18
C CYS A 100 -39.30 24.90 -48.17
N GLU A 101 -39.99 26.04 -48.07
CA GLU A 101 -41.45 26.12 -48.08
C GLU A 101 -42.06 26.27 -49.49
N ILE A 102 -41.21 26.42 -50.51
CA ILE A 102 -41.66 26.65 -51.89
C ILE A 102 -42.01 25.32 -52.55
N LYS A 103 -43.26 25.18 -52.98
CA LYS A 103 -43.68 24.04 -53.80
C LYS A 103 -43.13 24.22 -55.22
N SER A 104 -42.32 23.26 -55.68
CA SER A 104 -41.93 23.20 -57.09
C SER A 104 -43.16 22.94 -57.95
N ARG A 105 -43.30 23.72 -59.02
CA ARG A 105 -44.38 23.56 -60.02
C ARG A 105 -43.88 23.01 -61.35
N SER A 106 -42.58 22.73 -61.44
CA SER A 106 -42.01 22.08 -62.61
C SER A 106 -42.42 20.61 -62.58
N MET A 107 -43.40 20.26 -63.43
CA MET A 107 -43.87 18.91 -63.66
C MET A 107 -42.74 18.09 -64.32
N GLY A 108 -41.76 17.64 -63.52
CA GLY A 108 -40.65 16.80 -63.97
C GLY A 108 -39.25 17.21 -63.50
N SER A 109 -39.03 18.42 -62.95
CA SER A 109 -37.73 18.77 -62.34
C SER A 109 -37.84 18.80 -60.82
N GLY A 110 -37.00 18.00 -60.15
CA GLY A 110 -36.92 17.97 -58.69
C GLY A 110 -36.64 19.35 -58.11
N GLY A 111 -37.61 19.92 -57.38
CA GLY A 111 -37.41 21.10 -56.55
C GLY A 111 -37.29 22.44 -57.29
N VAL A 112 -36.98 23.48 -56.50
CA VAL A 112 -36.65 24.84 -56.94
C VAL A 112 -35.13 24.96 -56.94
N ALA A 113 -34.55 25.55 -58.00
CA ALA A 113 -33.10 25.69 -58.12
C ALA A 113 -32.52 26.66 -57.08
N ILE A 114 -31.35 26.32 -56.53
CA ILE A 114 -30.59 27.18 -55.62
C ILE A 114 -29.65 28.06 -56.45
N LEU A 115 -29.79 29.37 -56.33
CA LEU A 115 -28.95 30.37 -57.00
C LEU A 115 -27.71 30.71 -56.17
N TRP A 116 -27.86 30.76 -54.85
CA TRP A 116 -26.78 31.09 -53.93
C TRP A 116 -27.00 30.43 -52.56
N VAL A 117 -25.90 30.11 -51.87
CA VAL A 117 -25.86 29.58 -50.51
C VAL A 117 -24.72 30.22 -49.75
N ILE A 118 -24.92 30.45 -48.45
CA ILE A 118 -23.87 30.92 -47.55
C ILE A 118 -22.78 29.86 -47.32
N ASP A 119 -21.57 30.31 -46.97
CA ASP A 119 -20.46 29.41 -46.63
C ASP A 119 -20.79 28.51 -45.43
N GLU A 120 -20.29 27.27 -45.49
CA GLU A 120 -20.46 26.28 -44.42
C GLU A 120 -19.78 26.75 -43.12
N GLY A 121 -20.44 26.51 -41.98
CA GLY A 121 -19.94 26.88 -40.66
C GLY A 121 -20.06 28.38 -40.32
N ALA A 122 -20.65 29.20 -41.19
CA ALA A 122 -20.90 30.61 -40.92
C ALA A 122 -21.89 30.81 -39.76
N ARG A 123 -21.60 31.77 -38.88
CA ARG A 123 -22.46 32.15 -37.75
C ARG A 123 -23.49 33.17 -38.23
N VAL A 124 -24.74 32.74 -38.31
CA VAL A 124 -25.84 33.54 -38.85
C VAL A 124 -26.76 34.09 -37.75
N LYS A 125 -27.38 35.24 -38.01
CA LYS A 125 -28.42 35.81 -37.13
C LYS A 125 -29.81 35.59 -37.71
N LYS A 126 -30.82 35.64 -36.84
CA LYS A 126 -32.23 35.56 -37.28
C LYS A 126 -32.53 36.69 -38.28
N GLY A 127 -33.00 36.31 -39.47
CA GLY A 127 -33.33 37.23 -40.56
C GLY A 127 -32.22 37.41 -41.61
N GLU A 128 -31.07 36.76 -41.42
CA GLU A 128 -30.01 36.73 -42.42
C GLU A 128 -30.35 35.75 -43.56
N ARG A 129 -29.91 36.06 -44.78
CA ARG A 129 -30.15 35.21 -45.95
C ARG A 129 -29.23 34.00 -45.90
N LEU A 130 -29.82 32.81 -45.90
CA LEU A 130 -29.09 31.53 -45.90
C LEU A 130 -28.96 30.96 -47.31
N VAL A 131 -30.02 31.07 -48.09
CA VAL A 131 -30.15 30.49 -49.44
C VAL A 131 -30.97 31.44 -50.31
N GLU A 132 -30.57 31.60 -51.56
CA GLU A 132 -31.35 32.27 -52.59
C GLU A 132 -31.87 31.23 -53.59
N LEU A 133 -33.18 31.21 -53.82
CA LEU A 133 -33.87 30.25 -54.67
C LEU A 133 -34.40 30.96 -55.92
N ASP A 134 -34.46 30.25 -57.04
CA ASP A 134 -35.01 30.80 -58.28
C ASP A 134 -36.51 31.08 -58.16
N ALA A 135 -36.88 32.36 -58.21
CA ALA A 135 -38.25 32.84 -58.10
C ALA A 135 -38.93 33.10 -59.46
N SER A 136 -38.24 32.86 -60.59
CA SER A 136 -38.71 33.26 -61.93
C SER A 136 -40.12 32.75 -62.26
N ALA A 137 -40.40 31.48 -61.92
CA ALA A 137 -41.70 30.85 -62.14
C ALA A 137 -42.82 31.47 -61.26
N LEU A 138 -42.50 31.87 -60.02
CA LEU A 138 -43.44 32.54 -59.12
C LEU A 138 -43.77 33.95 -59.60
N GLU A 139 -42.75 34.69 -60.04
CA GLU A 139 -42.96 36.04 -60.56
C GLU A 139 -43.81 36.07 -61.82
N GLN A 140 -43.61 35.10 -62.71
CA GLN A 140 -44.38 35.00 -63.94
C GLN A 140 -45.88 34.79 -63.66
N GLU A 141 -46.21 33.89 -62.72
CA GLU A 141 -47.60 33.67 -62.31
C GLU A 141 -48.21 34.88 -61.60
N MET A 142 -47.46 35.53 -60.71
CA MET A 142 -47.91 36.76 -60.06
C MET A 142 -48.25 37.85 -61.09
N LYS A 143 -47.42 37.99 -62.13
CA LYS A 143 -47.67 38.93 -63.24
C LYS A 143 -48.92 38.52 -64.04
N GLN A 144 -49.10 37.23 -64.35
CA GLN A 144 -50.28 36.72 -65.05
C GLN A 144 -51.56 36.96 -64.23
N GLN A 145 -51.57 36.60 -62.94
CA GLN A 145 -52.72 36.81 -62.05
C GLN A 145 -53.07 38.28 -61.92
N ARG A 146 -52.08 39.16 -61.75
CA ARG A 146 -52.31 40.61 -61.68
C ARG A 146 -52.90 41.16 -62.98
N ASN A 147 -52.43 40.69 -64.13
CA ASN A 147 -53.00 41.09 -65.42
C ASN A 147 -54.46 40.65 -65.56
N VAL A 148 -54.80 39.42 -65.15
CA VAL A 148 -56.17 38.91 -65.18
C VAL A 148 -57.10 39.77 -64.32
N VAL A 149 -56.70 40.08 -63.07
CA VAL A 149 -57.51 40.89 -62.15
C VAL A 149 -57.67 42.34 -62.62
N ASN A 150 -56.63 42.96 -63.16
CA ASN A 150 -56.69 44.36 -63.63
C ASN A 150 -57.40 44.52 -64.99
N SER A 151 -57.65 43.42 -65.69
CA SER A 151 -58.37 43.41 -66.97
C SER A 151 -59.87 43.14 -66.83
N SER A 152 -60.38 43.06 -65.60
CA SER A 152 -61.81 42.94 -65.23
C SER A 152 -62.34 44.25 -64.68
#